data_AF-A0A2T2VK62-F1
#
_entry.id   AF-A0A2T2VK62-F1
#
_cell.length_a   1.000
_cell.length_b   1.000
_cell.length_c   1.000
_cell.angle_alpha   90.00
_cell.angle_beta   90.00
_cell.angle_gamma   90.00
#
_symmetry.space_group_name_H-M   'P 1'
#
loop_
_entity.id
_entity.type
_entity.pdbx_description
1 polymer ?
#
loop_
_entity_poly.entity_id
_entity_poly.type
_entity_poly.pdbx_seq_one_letter_code
_entity_poly.pdbx_strand_id
1 'polypeptide(L)'
;EIYQNCNVFNDGAFFTFTDKATKPESTVFLDQGKPLIFGENQEKGVKFNCGSPEIVNLEEDHYSEDDLWIHDEQNIDKANMLSNFLGDPQEGSMPRPFGVIYAESKPTYEDMLKQQINDAFEKKGKGSLNDILRGDHSWKV
;
A
#
# COMPACT_ATOMS: atom_id res chain seq x y z
N GLU A 1 -2.70 7.97 3.08
CA GLU A 1 -3.83 8.52 3.86
C GLU A 1 -3.28 9.33 5.03
N ILE A 2 -4.02 10.31 5.54
CA ILE A 2 -3.61 11.08 6.73
C ILE A 2 -4.79 11.07 7.70
N TYR A 3 -4.57 10.57 8.92
CA TYR A 3 -5.56 10.65 9.99
C TYR A 3 -5.53 12.05 10.57
N GLN A 4 -6.62 12.79 10.36
CA GLN A 4 -6.75 14.17 10.79
C GLN A 4 -7.96 14.30 11.70
N ASN A 5 -7.74 14.77 12.92
CA ASN A 5 -8.81 15.11 13.85
C ASN A 5 -9.39 16.49 13.51
N CYS A 6 -10.71 16.62 13.58
CA CYS A 6 -11.38 17.92 13.47
C CYS A 6 -12.08 18.23 14.79
N ASN A 7 -11.42 19.01 15.66
CA ASN A 7 -11.90 19.27 17.02
C ASN A 7 -13.32 19.88 17.08
N VAL A 8 -13.78 20.56 16.02
CA VAL A 8 -15.11 21.20 16.01
C VAL A 8 -16.22 20.23 15.64
N PHE A 9 -15.98 19.34 14.68
CA PHE A 9 -17.03 18.52 14.07
C PHE A 9 -16.91 17.03 14.33
N ASN A 10 -15.72 16.55 14.67
CA ASN A 10 -15.44 15.14 14.86
C ASN A 10 -14.22 14.97 15.78
N ASP A 11 -14.36 15.48 17.00
CA ASP A 11 -13.32 15.40 18.01
C ASP A 11 -13.15 13.97 18.52
N GLY A 12 -11.91 13.55 18.70
CA GLY A 12 -11.58 12.23 19.25
C GLY A 12 -11.64 11.07 18.27
N ALA A 13 -12.03 11.29 17.01
CA ALA A 13 -12.28 10.22 16.04
C ALA A 13 -11.07 9.28 15.80
N PHE A 14 -9.86 9.82 15.94
CA PHE A 14 -8.62 9.05 15.76
C PHE A 14 -7.73 9.04 17.00
N PHE A 15 -8.24 9.40 18.19
CA PHE A 15 -7.40 9.49 19.41
C PHE A 15 -6.72 8.18 19.74
N THR A 16 -7.40 7.04 19.58
CA THR A 16 -6.79 5.71 19.74
C THR A 16 -5.44 5.60 19.01
N PHE A 17 -5.32 6.14 17.80
CA PHE A 17 -4.14 6.03 16.94
C PHE A 17 -3.21 7.27 16.94
N THR A 18 -3.64 8.38 17.55
CA THR A 18 -2.93 9.68 17.47
C THR A 18 -2.52 10.23 18.82
N ASP A 19 -3.22 9.86 19.89
CA ASP A 19 -2.88 10.26 21.25
C ASP A 19 -1.61 9.54 21.73
N LYS A 20 -0.77 10.25 22.47
CA LYS A 20 0.53 9.72 22.91
C LYS A 20 0.41 8.50 23.82
N ALA A 21 -0.64 8.39 24.62
CA ALA A 21 -0.82 7.30 25.55
C ALA A 21 -1.30 6.02 24.86
N THR A 22 -2.11 6.12 23.81
CA THR A 22 -2.71 4.95 23.15
C THR A 22 -1.99 4.55 21.86
N LYS A 23 -1.34 5.50 21.18
CA LYS A 23 -0.70 5.26 19.89
C LYS A 23 0.36 4.15 19.89
N PRO A 24 1.27 4.04 20.87
CA PRO A 24 2.28 2.97 20.87
C PRO A 24 1.64 1.58 20.89
N GLU A 25 0.53 1.43 21.61
CA GLU A 25 -0.20 0.18 21.78
C GLU A 25 -1.14 -0.16 20.61
N SER A 26 -1.56 0.84 19.84
CA SER A 26 -2.62 0.71 18.86
C SER A 26 -2.15 0.82 17.41
N THR A 27 -0.88 1.17 17.18
CA THR A 27 -0.33 1.44 15.85
C THR A 27 0.99 0.72 15.62
N VAL A 28 1.23 0.31 14.37
CA VAL A 28 2.51 -0.24 13.92
C VAL A 28 3.04 0.63 12.79
N PHE A 29 4.28 1.08 12.92
CA PHE A 29 4.96 1.88 11.89
C PHE A 29 5.73 0.95 10.95
N LEU A 30 5.40 1.05 9.67
CA LEU A 30 5.95 0.23 8.61
C LEU A 30 7.17 0.92 8.00
N ASP A 31 8.31 0.23 8.09
CA ASP A 31 9.57 0.60 7.46
C ASP A 31 10.04 -0.57 6.59
N GLN A 32 10.42 -0.30 5.33
CA GLN A 32 10.86 -1.35 4.41
C GLN A 32 12.00 -2.21 4.99
N GLY A 33 11.81 -3.53 4.96
CA GLY A 33 12.82 -4.50 5.42
C GLY A 33 12.98 -4.60 6.94
N LYS A 34 12.13 -3.93 7.72
CA LYS A 34 12.13 -4.06 9.18
C LYS A 34 11.01 -4.99 9.68
N PRO A 35 11.18 -5.63 10.83
CA PRO A 35 10.12 -6.38 11.49
C PRO A 35 8.98 -5.45 11.95
N LEU A 36 7.76 -5.99 11.98
CA LEU A 36 6.59 -5.30 12.52
C LEU A 36 6.59 -5.36 14.05
N ILE A 37 7.07 -4.28 14.67
CA ILE A 37 7.18 -4.14 16.13
C ILE A 37 6.39 -2.90 16.59
N PHE A 38 5.71 -3.03 17.73
CA PHE A 38 4.93 -1.97 18.37
C PHE A 38 4.85 -2.19 19.90
N GLY A 39 4.11 -1.35 20.60
CA GLY A 39 4.07 -1.28 22.07
C GLY A 39 4.88 -0.11 22.62
N GLU A 40 4.56 0.33 23.82
CA GLU A 40 5.22 1.45 24.50
C GLU A 40 6.73 1.24 24.64
N ASN A 41 7.16 -0.01 24.85
CA ASN A 41 8.55 -0.42 25.02
C ASN A 41 9.08 -1.30 23.87
N GLN A 42 8.37 -1.35 22.73
CA GLN A 42 8.69 -2.22 21.59
C GLN A 42 8.67 -3.72 21.92
N GLU A 43 7.79 -4.10 22.84
CA GLU A 43 7.67 -5.46 23.37
C GLU A 43 6.70 -6.35 22.57
N LYS A 44 5.90 -5.77 21.66
CA LYS A 44 4.92 -6.52 20.84
C LYS A 44 5.39 -6.62 19.40
N GLY A 45 5.18 -7.78 18.80
CA GLY A 45 5.48 -8.06 17.40
C GLY A 45 4.28 -8.64 16.67
N VAL A 46 4.28 -8.51 15.34
CA VAL A 46 3.35 -9.25 14.47
C VAL A 46 4.13 -10.34 13.75
N LYS A 47 3.68 -11.59 13.85
CA LYS A 47 4.25 -12.73 13.11
C LYS A 47 3.21 -13.39 12.23
N PHE A 48 3.66 -14.20 11.28
CA PHE A 48 2.78 -15.11 10.57
C PHE A 48 2.72 -16.46 11.28
N ASN A 49 1.50 -16.91 11.58
CA ASN A 49 1.22 -18.25 12.07
C ASN A 49 0.21 -18.92 11.13
N CYS A 50 0.62 -20.00 10.46
CA CYS A 50 -0.23 -20.79 9.54
C CYS A 50 -1.01 -19.96 8.50
N GLY A 51 -0.41 -18.86 8.00
CA GLY A 51 -1.01 -18.00 6.98
C GLY A 51 -1.92 -16.87 7.51
N SER A 52 -2.02 -16.71 8.83
CA SER A 52 -2.69 -15.56 9.46
C SER A 52 -1.69 -14.78 10.33
N PRO A 53 -1.81 -13.44 10.40
CA PRO A 53 -1.01 -12.66 11.33
C PRO A 53 -1.48 -12.89 12.76
N GLU A 54 -0.54 -12.88 13.70
CA GLU A 54 -0.76 -13.02 15.14
C GLU A 54 0.11 -11.99 15.88
N ILE A 55 -0.43 -11.42 16.96
CA ILE A 55 0.32 -10.55 17.87
C ILE A 55 1.01 -11.43 18.90
N VAL A 56 2.31 -11.22 19.08
CA VAL A 56 3.13 -11.91 20.09
C VAL A 56 3.84 -10.92 20.99
N ASN A 57 4.16 -11.35 22.21
CA ASN A 57 5.01 -10.60 23.12
C ASN A 57 6.44 -11.14 23.03
N LEU A 58 7.40 -10.29 22.65
CA LEU A 58 8.80 -10.68 22.45
C LEU A 58 9.47 -11.14 23.75
N GLU A 59 9.11 -10.54 24.88
CA GLU A 59 9.71 -10.87 26.18
C GLU A 59 9.11 -12.15 26.78
N GLU A 60 7.78 -12.28 26.75
CA GLU A 60 7.05 -13.39 27.38
C GLU A 60 7.08 -14.68 26.54
N ASP A 61 6.96 -14.56 25.21
CA ASP A 61 6.87 -15.71 24.30
C ASP A 61 8.25 -16.17 23.78
N HIS A 62 9.34 -15.53 24.22
CA HIS A 62 10.72 -15.81 23.83
C HIS A 62 10.97 -15.78 22.31
N TYR A 63 10.29 -14.88 21.60
CA TYR A 63 10.54 -14.64 20.17
C TYR A 63 11.62 -13.60 19.95
N SER A 64 12.34 -13.71 18.84
CA SER A 64 13.30 -12.72 18.37
C SER A 64 12.70 -11.87 17.25
N GLU A 65 13.33 -10.74 16.93
CA GLU A 65 12.94 -9.90 15.79
C GLU A 65 12.95 -10.66 14.46
N ASP A 66 13.82 -11.67 14.33
CA ASP A 66 13.96 -12.49 13.12
C ASP A 66 12.75 -13.43 12.91
N ASP A 67 11.97 -13.70 13.96
CA ASP A 67 10.76 -14.54 13.90
C ASP A 67 9.51 -13.75 13.47
N LEU A 68 9.63 -12.42 13.40
CA LEU A 68 8.52 -11.52 13.10
C LEU A 68 8.30 -11.36 11.60
N TRP A 69 7.12 -10.83 11.27
CA TRP A 69 6.81 -10.42 9.92
C TRP A 69 7.70 -9.24 9.53
N ILE A 70 8.61 -9.49 8.57
CA ILE A 70 9.38 -8.45 7.88
C ILE A 70 8.54 -7.73 6.82
N HIS A 71 8.43 -6.40 6.95
CA HIS A 71 7.70 -5.55 6.02
C HIS A 71 8.34 -5.54 4.63
N ASP A 72 7.50 -5.63 3.60
CA ASP A 72 7.91 -5.55 2.20
C ASP A 72 6.86 -4.81 1.37
N GLU A 73 7.15 -3.56 1.05
CA GLU A 73 6.36 -2.64 0.25
C GLU A 73 6.15 -3.12 -1.20
N GLN A 74 6.96 -4.05 -1.69
CA GLN A 74 6.82 -4.57 -3.06
C GLN A 74 5.95 -5.83 -3.13
N ASN A 75 5.56 -6.39 -2.00
CA ASN A 75 4.77 -7.62 -1.94
C ASN A 75 3.28 -7.31 -1.80
N ILE A 76 2.53 -7.50 -2.90
CA ILE A 76 1.10 -7.18 -2.95
C ILE A 76 0.24 -8.04 -2.00
N ASP A 77 0.62 -9.30 -1.76
CA ASP A 77 -0.14 -10.20 -0.88
C ASP A 77 -0.02 -9.75 0.58
N LYS A 78 1.20 -9.43 1.02
CA LYS A 78 1.47 -8.84 2.34
C LYS A 78 0.77 -7.50 2.50
N ALA A 79 0.81 -6.64 1.47
CA ALA A 79 0.12 -5.36 1.49
C ALA A 79 -1.41 -5.51 1.64
N ASN A 80 -2.01 -6.48 0.94
CA ASN A 80 -3.44 -6.78 1.07
C ASN A 80 -3.80 -7.31 2.46
N MET A 81 -2.93 -8.09 3.09
CA MET A 81 -3.14 -8.49 4.49
C MET A 81 -3.08 -7.31 5.45
N LEU A 82 -2.07 -6.43 5.29
CA LEU A 82 -1.93 -5.22 6.10
C LEU A 82 -3.11 -4.26 5.94
N SER A 83 -3.65 -4.11 4.73
CA SER A 83 -4.80 -3.22 4.50
C SER A 83 -6.08 -3.67 5.21
N ASN A 84 -6.16 -4.94 5.62
CA ASN A 84 -7.27 -5.49 6.40
C ASN A 84 -7.10 -5.30 7.92
N PHE A 85 -5.98 -4.74 8.37
CA PHE A 85 -5.84 -4.36 9.78
C PHE A 85 -6.70 -3.13 9.96
N LEU A 86 -8.01 -3.30 10.19
CA LEU A 86 -9.06 -2.25 10.26
C LEU A 86 -9.81 -2.20 11.59
N GLY A 87 -9.65 -3.22 12.44
CA GLY A 87 -10.33 -3.30 13.73
C GLY A 87 -9.81 -2.34 14.81
N ASP A 88 -10.57 -2.24 15.89
CA ASP A 88 -10.19 -1.50 17.10
C ASP A 88 -9.19 -2.33 17.94
N PRO A 89 -7.97 -1.85 18.16
CA PRO A 89 -6.98 -2.56 18.98
C PRO A 89 -7.42 -2.78 20.42
N GLN A 90 -8.34 -1.96 20.95
CA GLN A 90 -8.90 -2.15 22.30
C GLN A 90 -9.74 -3.45 22.40
N GLU A 91 -10.24 -3.95 21.26
CA GLU A 91 -10.97 -5.23 21.18
C GLU A 91 -10.04 -6.42 20.88
N GLY A 92 -8.72 -6.24 20.95
CA GLY A 92 -7.73 -7.25 20.60
C GLY A 92 -7.50 -7.41 19.10
N SER A 93 -7.95 -6.44 18.29
CA SER A 93 -7.66 -6.41 16.86
C SER A 93 -6.19 -6.06 16.57
N MET A 94 -5.77 -6.31 15.33
CA MET A 94 -4.44 -5.93 14.84
C MET A 94 -4.14 -4.42 14.96
N PRO A 95 -2.88 -4.03 15.22
CA PRO A 95 -2.49 -2.63 15.28
C PRO A 95 -2.68 -1.94 13.93
N ARG A 96 -2.99 -0.65 13.97
CA ARG A 96 -3.17 0.22 12.81
C ARG A 96 -1.84 0.39 12.04
N PRO A 97 -1.75 0.00 10.76
CA PRO A 97 -0.52 0.22 10.00
C PRO A 97 -0.39 1.68 9.58
N PHE A 98 0.79 2.27 9.81
CA PHE A 98 1.17 3.59 9.33
C PHE A 98 2.47 3.51 8.55
N GLY A 99 2.56 4.24 7.44
CA GLY A 99 3.73 4.22 6.56
C GLY A 99 3.35 3.85 5.13
N VAL A 100 4.31 3.36 4.37
CA VAL A 100 4.07 2.86 3.01
C VAL A 100 3.64 1.40 3.13
N ILE A 101 2.38 1.12 2.82
CA ILE A 101 1.86 -0.26 2.82
C ILE A 101 2.31 -1.01 1.55
N TYR A 102 2.26 -0.32 0.40
CA TYR A 102 2.63 -0.88 -0.90
C TYR A 102 3.19 0.23 -1.80
N ALA A 103 4.26 -0.08 -2.51
CA ALA A 103 4.85 0.77 -3.53
C ALA A 103 5.35 -0.08 -4.69
N GLU A 104 4.90 0.25 -5.90
CA GLU A 104 5.30 -0.44 -7.12
C GLU A 104 5.57 0.56 -8.23
N SER A 105 6.63 0.30 -9.00
CA SER A 105 6.97 1.08 -10.18
C SER A 105 6.33 0.45 -11.42
N LYS A 106 5.21 1.01 -11.88
CA LYS A 106 4.54 0.65 -13.14
C LYS A 106 4.54 1.82 -14.12
N PRO A 107 4.52 1.56 -15.44
CA PRO A 107 4.34 2.61 -16.44
C PRO A 107 3.08 3.44 -16.14
N THR A 108 3.18 4.75 -16.33
CA THR A 108 2.00 5.62 -16.22
C THR A 108 1.07 5.42 -17.41
N TYR A 109 -0.17 5.85 -17.27
CA TYR A 109 -1.11 5.84 -18.38
C TYR A 109 -0.56 6.65 -19.57
N GLU A 110 0.07 7.80 -19.31
CA GLU A 110 0.67 8.67 -20.32
C GLU A 110 1.81 7.99 -21.07
N ASP A 111 2.66 7.23 -20.37
CA ASP A 111 3.74 6.47 -20.99
C ASP A 111 3.17 5.39 -21.91
N MET A 112 2.16 4.66 -21.45
CA MET A 112 1.47 3.63 -22.23
C MET A 112 0.77 4.22 -23.46
N LEU A 113 0.12 5.39 -23.33
CA LEU A 113 -0.54 6.08 -24.43
C LEU A 113 0.48 6.53 -25.49
N LYS A 114 1.59 7.13 -25.07
CA LYS A 114 2.67 7.54 -25.98
C LYS A 114 3.24 6.33 -26.70
N GLN A 115 3.48 5.24 -25.99
CA GLN A 115 3.96 4.00 -26.57
C GLN A 115 2.97 3.47 -27.63
N GLN A 116 1.67 3.45 -27.34
CA GLN A 116 0.65 3.03 -28.29
C GLN A 116 0.65 3.88 -29.57
N ILE A 117 0.80 5.20 -29.45
CA ILE A 117 0.87 6.12 -30.59
C ILE A 117 2.13 5.86 -31.42
N ASN A 118 3.28 5.69 -30.76
CA ASN A 118 4.56 5.40 -31.42
C ASN A 118 4.48 4.07 -32.19
N ASP A 119 3.95 3.01 -31.57
CA ASP A 119 3.74 1.71 -32.21
C ASP A 119 2.85 1.81 -33.45
N ALA A 120 1.83 2.69 -33.42
CA ALA A 120 0.97 2.93 -34.57
C ALA A 120 1.72 3.66 -35.70
N PHE A 121 2.55 4.64 -35.37
CA PHE A 121 3.40 5.35 -36.33
C PHE A 121 4.46 4.44 -36.95
N GLU A 122 5.08 3.55 -36.18
CA GLU A 122 6.06 2.59 -36.69
C GLU A 122 5.41 1.59 -37.68
N LYS A 123 4.20 1.10 -37.37
CA LYS A 123 3.50 0.12 -38.20
C LYS A 123 2.86 0.72 -39.46
N LYS A 124 2.29 1.93 -39.37
CA LYS A 124 1.50 2.53 -40.44
C LYS A 124 2.20 3.72 -41.13
N GLY A 125 3.35 4.15 -40.62
CA GLY A 125 3.99 5.41 -41.00
C GLY A 125 3.22 6.63 -40.47
N LYS A 126 3.70 7.84 -40.77
CA LYS A 126 3.02 9.10 -40.42
C LYS A 126 1.60 9.22 -40.99
N GLY A 127 1.27 8.43 -42.00
CA GLY A 127 0.08 8.60 -42.83
C GLY A 127 0.16 9.90 -43.64
N SER A 128 -0.47 9.91 -44.81
CA SER A 128 -0.71 11.15 -45.56
C SER A 128 -2.16 11.54 -45.37
N LEU A 129 -2.44 12.82 -45.11
CA LEU A 129 -3.82 13.31 -45.06
C LEU A 129 -4.57 13.00 -46.36
N ASN A 130 -3.88 13.10 -47.50
CA ASN A 130 -4.47 12.76 -48.80
C ASN A 130 -4.81 11.26 -48.93
N ASP A 131 -4.00 10.38 -48.34
CA ASP A 131 -4.25 8.93 -48.37
C ASP A 131 -5.44 8.58 -47.45
N ILE A 132 -5.54 9.23 -46.29
CA ILE A 132 -6.69 9.10 -45.39
C ILE A 132 -7.98 9.61 -46.06
N LEU A 133 -7.93 10.77 -46.71
CA LEU A 133 -9.09 11.36 -47.39
C LEU A 133 -9.49 10.59 -48.65
N ARG A 134 -8.54 10.00 -49.38
CA ARG A 134 -8.85 9.11 -50.51
C ARG A 134 -9.57 7.84 -50.06
N GLY A 135 -9.20 7.31 -48.89
CA GLY A 135 -9.61 5.99 -48.45
C GLY A 135 -9.19 4.88 -49.42
N ASP A 136 -9.58 3.65 -49.13
CA ASP A 136 -9.23 2.47 -49.95
C ASP A 136 -10.05 2.39 -51.26
N HIS A 137 -11.11 3.21 -51.38
CA HIS A 137 -12.02 3.22 -52.51
C HIS A 137 -12.11 4.61 -53.14
N SER A 138 -11.16 4.94 -54.01
CA SER A 138 -11.22 6.15 -54.83
C SER A 138 -11.16 5.83 -56.32
N TRP A 139 -11.86 6.62 -57.13
CA TRP A 139 -11.81 6.56 -58.59
C TRP A 139 -11.24 7.86 -59.17
N LYS A 140 -10.44 7.73 -60.24
CA LYS A 140 -9.93 8.86 -61.02
C LYS A 140 -10.94 9.19 -62.11
N VAL A 141 -11.35 10.46 -62.18
CA VAL A 141 -12.18 11.03 -63.26
C VAL A 141 -11.28 11.53 -64.37
#